data_AF-A0A6G4TT43-F1
#
_entry.id   AF-A0A6G4TT43-F1
#
_cell.length_a   1.000
_cell.length_b   1.000
_cell.length_c   1.000
_cell.angle_alpha   90.00
_cell.angle_beta   90.00
_cell.angle_gamma   90.00
#
_symmetry.space_group_name_H-M   'P 1'
#
loop_
_entity.id
_entity.type
_entity.pdbx_description
1 polymer ?
#
loop_
_entity_poly.entity_id
_entity_poly.type
_entity_poly.pdbx_seq_one_letter_code
_entity_poly.pdbx_strand_id
1 'polypeptide(L)'
;MKDEASAQSFDQLASETLEGIRDHESGTLVYVVHTPEGEPLTRIFYELYADRSAFDRHEQQPHVKHFLAEREQHLAATEVTYLAEVAGKRPALES
;
A
#
# COMPACT_ATOMS: atom_id res chain seq x y z
N MET A 1 -3.83 -13.85 -2.08
CA MET A 1 -2.61 -14.49 -2.62
C MET A 1 -2.98 -15.88 -3.12
N LYS A 2 -2.26 -16.40 -4.11
CA LYS A 2 -2.52 -17.74 -4.69
C LYS A 2 -2.24 -18.87 -3.69
N ASP A 3 -1.19 -18.72 -2.89
CA ASP A 3 -0.74 -19.66 -1.86
C ASP A 3 0.16 -18.95 -0.84
N GLU A 4 0.64 -19.69 0.17
CA GLU A 4 1.49 -19.16 1.25
C GLU A 4 2.85 -18.66 0.74
N ALA A 5 3.46 -19.35 -0.23
CA ALA A 5 4.72 -18.92 -0.82
C ALA A 5 4.57 -17.57 -1.53
N SER A 6 3.49 -17.41 -2.29
CA SER A 6 3.11 -16.14 -2.91
C SER A 6 2.90 -15.03 -1.88
N ALA A 7 2.31 -15.34 -0.72
CA ALA A 7 2.14 -14.36 0.35
C ALA A 7 3.47 -13.88 0.92
N GLN A 8 4.42 -14.78 1.15
CA GLN A 8 5.75 -14.42 1.64
C GLN A 8 6.53 -13.57 0.61
N SER A 9 6.51 -13.94 -0.66
CA SER A 9 7.15 -13.16 -1.72
C SER A 9 6.51 -11.79 -1.91
N PHE A 10 5.18 -11.72 -1.84
CA PHE A 10 4.44 -10.46 -1.88
C PHE A 10 4.81 -9.55 -0.70
N ASP A 11 4.93 -10.09 0.52
CA ASP A 11 5.32 -9.33 1.71
C ASP A 11 6.74 -8.76 1.58
N GLN A 12 7.68 -9.51 1.00
CA GLN A 12 9.01 -9.01 0.71
C GLN A 12 8.96 -7.87 -0.32
N LEU A 13 8.24 -8.06 -1.42
CA LEU A 13 8.07 -7.04 -2.47
C LEU A 13 7.44 -5.75 -1.89
N ALA A 14 6.44 -5.88 -1.02
CA ALA A 14 5.81 -4.75 -0.33
C ALA A 14 6.79 -4.03 0.61
N SER A 15 7.65 -4.79 1.32
CA SER A 15 8.69 -4.22 2.19
C SER A 15 9.72 -3.41 1.41
N GLU A 16 10.20 -3.91 0.27
CA GLU A 16 11.15 -3.20 -0.60
C GLU A 16 10.52 -1.90 -1.16
N THR A 17 9.24 -1.96 -1.52
CA THR A 17 8.49 -0.79 -2.01
C THR A 17 8.32 0.27 -0.92
N LEU A 18 8.09 -0.15 0.32
CA LEU A 18 7.97 0.73 1.48
C LEU A 18 9.24 1.55 1.75
N GLU A 19 10.43 1.04 1.43
CA GLU A 19 11.67 1.81 1.56
C GLU A 19 11.66 3.02 0.62
N GLY A 20 11.32 2.81 -0.66
CA GLY A 20 11.20 3.90 -1.64
C GLY A 20 10.12 4.92 -1.28
N ILE A 21 8.97 4.47 -0.76
CA ILE A 21 7.90 5.36 -0.29
C ILE A 21 8.41 6.23 0.86
N ARG A 22 9.07 5.64 1.86
CA ARG A 22 9.59 6.38 3.02
C ARG A 22 10.61 7.44 2.64
N ASP A 23 11.50 7.12 1.71
CA ASP A 23 12.62 7.98 1.35
C ASP A 23 12.25 9.09 0.35
N HIS A 24 11.19 8.88 -0.45
CA HIS A 24 10.92 9.74 -1.61
C HIS A 24 9.50 10.33 -1.66
N GLU A 25 8.57 9.90 -0.80
CA GLU A 25 7.16 10.29 -0.90
C GLU A 25 6.62 10.98 0.35
N SER A 26 7.04 12.22 0.59
CA SER A 26 6.50 13.03 1.70
C SER A 26 4.98 13.29 1.63
N GLY A 27 4.36 13.08 0.46
CA GLY A 27 2.92 13.21 0.26
C GLY A 27 2.11 11.94 0.53
N THR A 28 2.78 10.81 0.77
CA THR A 28 2.16 9.53 1.15
C THR A 28 2.17 9.46 2.68
N LEU A 29 1.05 9.89 3.29
CA LEU A 29 0.95 10.10 4.74
C LEU A 29 0.82 8.78 5.51
N VAL A 30 0.08 7.84 4.94
CA VAL A 30 -0.07 6.48 5.48
C VAL A 30 0.05 5.51 4.33
N TYR A 31 0.90 4.50 4.50
CA TYR A 31 0.97 3.35 3.61
C TYR A 31 1.20 2.12 4.49
N VAL A 32 0.13 1.41 4.82
CA VAL A 32 0.18 0.30 5.78
C VAL A 32 -0.45 -0.93 5.17
N VAL A 33 0.29 -2.04 5.22
CA VAL A 33 -0.16 -3.35 4.77
C VAL A 33 -0.65 -4.13 5.98
N HIS A 34 -1.86 -4.67 5.90
CA HIS A 34 -2.49 -5.46 6.94
C HIS A 34 -2.77 -6.88 6.46
N THR A 35 -2.72 -7.83 7.39
CA THR A 35 -3.27 -9.18 7.19
C THR A 35 -4.52 -9.31 8.06
N PRO A 36 -5.72 -9.50 7.49
CA PRO A 36 -6.92 -9.69 8.28
C PRO A 36 -6.84 -10.97 9.14
N GLU A 37 -7.49 -10.94 10.30
CA GLU A 37 -7.55 -12.12 11.18
C GLU A 37 -8.27 -13.28 10.48
N GLY A 38 -7.68 -14.47 10.52
CA GLY A 38 -8.25 -15.67 9.89
C GLY A 38 -8.09 -15.74 8.36
N GLU A 39 -7.52 -14.71 7.71
CA GLU A 39 -7.30 -14.67 6.27
C GLU A 39 -5.81 -14.50 5.92
N PRO A 40 -4.97 -15.51 6.14
CA PRO A 40 -3.52 -15.40 6.02
C PRO A 40 -3.04 -15.09 4.59
N LEU A 41 -3.87 -15.35 3.58
CA LEU A 41 -3.58 -15.09 2.17
C LEU A 41 -4.12 -13.73 1.70
N THR A 42 -4.75 -12.93 2.56
CA THR A 42 -5.26 -11.60 2.21
C THR A 42 -4.28 -10.52 2.69
N ARG A 43 -4.09 -9.49 1.85
CA ARG A 43 -3.38 -8.27 2.23
C ARG A 43 -4.27 -7.07 1.94
N ILE A 44 -4.45 -6.18 2.92
CA ILE A 44 -5.21 -4.94 2.79
C ILE A 44 -4.25 -3.77 2.92
N PHE A 45 -4.21 -2.94 1.88
CA PHE A 45 -3.46 -1.71 1.85
C PHE A 45 -4.37 -0.58 2.33
N TYR A 46 -3.97 0.11 3.39
CA TYR A 46 -4.55 1.39 3.76
C TYR A 46 -3.58 2.50 3.37
N GLU A 47 -3.99 3.30 2.39
CA GLU A 47 -3.20 4.35 1.79
C GLU A 47 -3.91 5.69 1.99
N LEU A 48 -3.22 6.64 2.62
CA LEU A 48 -3.70 8.01 2.80
C LEU A 48 -2.69 8.97 2.20
N TYR A 49 -3.17 9.80 1.28
CA TYR A 49 -2.37 10.79 0.58
C TYR A 49 -2.74 12.19 1.05
N ALA A 50 -1.77 13.11 1.02
CA ALA A 50 -1.99 14.52 1.39
C ALA A 50 -3.05 15.18 0.47
N ASP A 51 -3.03 14.83 -0.81
CA ASP A 51 -3.97 15.27 -1.82
C ASP A 51 -3.94 14.32 -3.05
N ARG A 52 -4.76 14.63 -4.06
CA ARG A 52 -4.80 13.85 -5.30
C ARG A 52 -3.49 13.91 -6.08
N SER A 53 -2.78 15.03 -6.09
CA SER A 53 -1.50 15.14 -6.79
C SER A 53 -0.39 14.33 -6.12
N ALA A 54 -0.45 14.10 -4.81
CA ALA A 54 0.42 13.18 -4.11
C ALA A 54 0.18 11.72 -4.54
N PHE A 55 -1.09 11.32 -4.66
CA PHE A 55 -1.45 10.02 -5.25
C PHE A 55 -0.95 9.87 -6.69
N ASP A 56 -1.18 10.88 -7.55
CA ASP A 56 -0.73 10.80 -8.94
C ASP A 56 0.81 10.73 -9.05
N ARG A 57 1.55 11.35 -8.11
CA ARG A 57 3.02 11.22 -8.01
C ARG A 57 3.45 9.85 -7.49
N HIS A 58 2.73 9.28 -6.52
CA HIS A 58 2.94 7.93 -6.00
C HIS A 58 2.88 6.91 -7.14
N GLU A 59 1.82 6.92 -7.95
CA GLU A 59 1.65 5.99 -9.09
C GLU A 59 2.77 6.09 -10.14
N GLN A 60 3.47 7.23 -10.19
CA GLN A 60 4.55 7.45 -11.14
C GLN A 60 5.91 6.96 -10.64
N GLN A 61 6.06 6.67 -9.35
CA GLN A 61 7.35 6.31 -8.77
C GLN A 61 7.88 4.98 -9.31
N PRO A 62 9.21 4.85 -9.52
CA PRO A 62 9.80 3.60 -10.01
C PRO A 62 9.52 2.39 -9.13
N HIS A 63 9.61 2.52 -7.80
CA HIS A 63 9.34 1.43 -6.85
C HIS A 63 7.87 1.02 -6.85
N VAL A 64 6.93 1.96 -6.98
CA VAL A 64 5.50 1.66 -7.10
C VAL A 64 5.20 0.94 -8.42
N LYS A 65 5.75 1.41 -9.54
CA LYS A 65 5.57 0.72 -10.84
C LYS A 65 6.14 -0.70 -10.83
N HIS A 66 7.30 -0.89 -10.20
CA HIS A 66 7.89 -2.20 -10.02
C HIS A 66 6.98 -3.12 -9.19
N PHE A 67 6.52 -2.65 -8.03
CA PHE A 67 5.57 -3.36 -7.18
C PHE A 67 4.31 -3.80 -7.94
N LEU A 68 3.68 -2.88 -8.66
CA LEU A 68 2.44 -3.13 -9.40
C LEU A 68 2.64 -4.17 -10.52
N ALA A 69 3.81 -4.20 -11.15
CA ALA A 69 4.12 -5.19 -12.18
C ALA A 69 4.43 -6.57 -11.59
N GLU A 70 5.28 -6.65 -10.57
CA GLU A 70 5.74 -7.93 -10.01
C GLU A 70 4.65 -8.63 -9.20
N ARG A 71 3.79 -7.87 -8.51
CA ARG A 71 2.76 -8.45 -7.64
C ARG A 71 1.79 -9.38 -8.36
N GLU A 72 1.53 -9.17 -9.64
CA GLU A 72 0.60 -9.98 -10.46
C GLU A 72 0.96 -11.48 -10.47
N GLN A 73 2.24 -11.80 -10.24
CA GLN A 73 2.72 -13.18 -10.12
C GLN A 73 2.16 -13.88 -8.86
N HIS A 74 1.80 -13.12 -7.83
CA HIS A 74 1.39 -13.62 -6.50
C HIS A 74 -0.13 -13.52 -6.24
N LEU A 75 -0.83 -12.63 -6.96
CA LEU A 75 -2.23 -12.30 -6.70
C LEU A 75 -3.20 -13.34 -7.26
N ALA A 76 -4.14 -13.78 -6.42
CA ALA A 76 -5.30 -14.55 -6.88
C ALA A 76 -6.42 -13.64 -7.42
N ALA A 77 -6.55 -12.45 -6.82
CA ALA A 77 -7.46 -11.37 -7.21
C ALA A 77 -6.96 -10.05 -6.61
N THR A 78 -7.46 -8.94 -7.14
CA THR A 78 -7.14 -7.57 -6.72
C THR A 78 -8.41 -6.73 -6.75
N GLU A 79 -8.63 -5.93 -5.72
CA GLU A 79 -9.72 -4.95 -5.64
C GLU A 79 -9.16 -3.62 -5.13
N VAL A 80 -9.65 -2.51 -5.69
CA VAL A 80 -9.26 -1.15 -5.29
C VAL A 80 -10.53 -0.33 -5.08
N THR A 81 -10.61 0.32 -3.93
CA THR A 81 -11.71 1.23 -3.59
C THR A 81 -11.16 2.57 -3.12
N TYR A 82 -11.66 3.67 -3.71
CA TYR A 82 -11.33 5.02 -3.27
C TYR A 82 -12.33 5.49 -2.22
N LEU A 83 -11.80 6.03 -1.12
CA LEU A 83 -12.59 6.48 0.02
C LEU A 83 -12.55 8.00 0.14
N ALA A 84 -13.69 8.61 0.46
CA ALA A 84 -13.77 9.99 0.92
C ALA A 84 -14.00 9.99 2.43
N GLU A 85 -13.17 10.72 3.18
CA GLU A 85 -13.40 10.87 4.62
C GLU A 85 -14.69 11.69 4.85
N VAL A 86 -15.62 11.11 5.61
CA VAL A 86 -16.84 11.80 6.07
C VAL A 86 -16.63 12.41 7.45
N ALA A 87 -15.97 11.67 8.35
CA ALA A 87 -15.57 12.09 9.69
C ALA A 87 -14.46 11.17 10.23
N GLY A 88 -13.61 11.66 11.13
CA GLY A 88 -12.56 10.87 11.75
C GLY A 88 -11.95 11.52 12.99
N LYS A 89 -11.27 10.71 13.81
CA LYS A 89 -10.38 11.18 14.89
C LYS A 89 -8.94 10.99 14.43
N ARG A 90 -8.16 12.06 14.38
CA ARG A 90 -6.72 12.02 14.08
C ARG A 90 -5.92 12.43 15.31
N PRO A 91 -4.67 11.95 15.48
CA PRO A 91 -3.74 12.53 16.44
C PRO A 91 -3.64 14.04 16.21
N ALA A 92 -3.50 14.81 17.29
CA ALA A 92 -3.14 16.22 17.13
C ALA A 92 -1.79 16.29 16.42
N LEU A 93 -1.62 17.24 15.49
CA LEU A 93 -0.31 17.54 14.92
C LEU A 93 0.59 17.96 16.09
N GLU A 94 1.73 17.28 16.28
CA GLU A 94 2.73 17.76 17.22
C GLU A 94 3.23 19.14 16.74
N SER A 95 3.26 20.11 17.65
CA SER A 95 3.59 21.52 17.39
C SER A 95 5.09 21.76 17.30
#